data_AF-A0A7Y4XM66-F1
#
_entry.id   AF-A0A7Y4XM66-F1
#
_cell.length_a   1.000
_cell.length_b   1.000
_cell.length_c   1.000
_cell.angle_alpha   90.00
_cell.angle_beta   90.00
_cell.angle_gamma   90.00
#
_symmetry.space_group_name_H-M   'P 1'
#
loop_
_entity.id
_entity.type
_entity.pdbx_description
1 polymer ?
#
loop_
_entity_poly.entity_id
_entity_poly.type
_entity_poly.pdbx_seq_one_letter_code
_entity_poly.pdbx_strand_id
1 'polypeptide(L)'
;MKSLTFLIGVFLAFPLFSQESNDRVVISVKRNYKPKDTENAVLVFDWNELKKRVNNLKPSNLLLVDQHFVLPIEAKIIDANGDGKPESVTADVTFKSNEPVFGFMVSAKGQGSKVIREAITPDPRFEITYLVPYASNGQKIADRIIESTIHTYPDTKDLSIISPGKWTYEYGFFLNAAYVQYENTKNEKYLSYIKSWVDNFITTDGSWRDGVYDVEEYRLDDILPGRLCIYLYQKTGEEKYKKIADQFIAHLSRQPKTSEGGYWHKKIYPNQMWLDGIYMGDIFSTQYAAAFNEPHWFDEAVQQINLMYKHAYDPSTGLLFHGWDESKNKVWANQETGTSPEFWSRAVGWYAMALIDCLDYLPKDHPQRKNIELIFQKLCGSIRNFQDKKTGLWFQITDKGNLKDNWIETSSSAMFSYAFAKGANKGILDKSYTTAAEKAYSSILKNYIYQDNEGYVHLDQAVKVGSLNIKNSKGDYPYYIGGERRLDDYKGLAALLYASIELKK
;
A
#
# COMPACT_ATOMS: atom_id res chain seq x y z
N MET A 1 36.63 -10.72 19.19
CA MET A 1 37.30 -9.56 18.55
C MET A 1 37.04 -9.56 17.06
N LYS A 2 36.07 -8.76 16.62
CA LYS A 2 36.04 -7.97 15.37
C LYS A 2 34.85 -7.04 15.52
N SER A 3 35.15 -5.81 15.93
CA SER A 3 34.23 -4.70 16.16
C SER A 3 33.59 -4.29 14.85
N LEU A 4 32.28 -4.45 14.71
CA LEU A 4 31.50 -3.80 13.66
C LEU A 4 31.08 -2.44 14.21
N THR A 5 31.88 -1.42 13.94
CA THR A 5 31.57 -0.04 14.29
C THR A 5 30.42 0.42 13.42
N PHE A 6 29.20 0.44 13.96
CA PHE A 6 28.05 1.09 13.34
C PHE A 6 28.36 2.59 13.34
N LEU A 7 28.72 3.15 12.19
CA LEU A 7 28.66 4.59 11.97
C LEU A 7 27.17 4.96 12.02
N ILE A 8 26.75 5.58 13.13
CA ILE A 8 25.51 6.33 13.21
C ILE A 8 25.70 7.52 12.27
N GLY A 9 25.30 7.35 11.01
CA GLY A 9 25.16 8.45 10.08
C GLY A 9 24.11 9.39 10.63
N VAL A 10 24.51 10.64 10.89
CA VAL A 10 23.60 11.74 11.19
C VAL A 10 22.64 11.83 10.01
N PHE A 11 21.39 11.42 10.21
CA PHE A 11 20.30 11.71 9.29
C PHE A 11 20.14 13.24 9.27
N LEU A 12 20.77 13.89 8.30
CA LEU A 12 20.46 15.27 7.98
C LEU A 12 18.99 15.30 7.58
N ALA A 13 18.15 15.88 8.44
CA ALA A 13 16.76 16.16 8.16
C ALA A 13 16.69 17.07 6.93
N PHE A 14 16.40 16.49 5.77
CA PHE A 14 16.16 17.26 4.56
C PHE A 14 14.80 17.97 4.66
N PRO A 15 14.69 19.21 4.15
CA PRO A 15 13.47 19.98 4.28
C PRO A 15 12.31 19.27 3.57
N LEU A 16 11.14 19.28 4.22
CA LEU A 16 9.85 18.95 3.62
C LEU A 16 9.77 19.52 2.20
N PHE A 17 9.61 18.63 1.22
CA PHE A 17 9.40 19.05 -0.17
C PHE A 17 8.10 19.88 -0.23
N SER A 18 8.21 21.17 -0.56
CA SER A 18 7.07 21.97 -1.02
C SER A 18 6.45 21.26 -2.24
N GLN A 19 5.16 20.97 -2.16
CA GLN A 19 4.37 20.27 -3.19
C GLN A 19 3.92 21.21 -4.32
N GLU A 20 4.68 22.26 -4.63
CA GLU A 20 4.37 23.06 -5.81
C GLU A 20 4.77 22.26 -7.05
N SER A 21 3.83 22.11 -7.99
CA SER A 21 3.91 21.17 -9.13
C SER A 21 5.11 21.36 -10.04
N ASN A 22 5.79 22.51 -9.95
CA ASN A 22 6.86 22.90 -10.86
C ASN A 22 8.25 22.93 -10.17
N ASP A 23 8.35 22.51 -8.90
CA ASP A 23 9.63 22.51 -8.15
C ASP A 23 10.39 21.17 -8.26
N ARG A 24 9.74 20.15 -8.84
CA ARG A 24 10.28 18.79 -8.95
C ARG A 24 9.64 18.01 -10.09
N VAL A 25 10.32 16.96 -10.53
CA VAL A 25 9.79 15.95 -11.45
C VAL A 25 9.96 14.57 -10.83
N VAL A 26 8.91 13.74 -10.91
CA VAL A 26 8.98 12.31 -10.58
C VAL A 26 9.28 11.54 -11.86
N ILE A 27 10.17 10.57 -11.75
CA ILE A 27 10.68 9.81 -12.88
C ILE A 27 10.48 8.34 -12.56
N SER A 28 9.80 7.62 -13.46
CA SER A 28 9.72 6.17 -13.43
C SER A 28 10.88 5.58 -14.22
N VAL A 29 11.58 4.62 -13.64
CA VAL A 29 12.65 3.85 -14.28
C VAL A 29 12.22 2.40 -14.32
N LYS A 30 11.89 1.90 -15.50
CA LYS A 30 11.36 0.55 -15.73
C LYS A 30 12.42 -0.35 -16.35
N ARG A 31 12.48 -1.61 -15.89
CA ARG A 31 13.29 -2.66 -16.52
C ARG A 31 12.58 -3.22 -17.75
N ASN A 32 13.27 -3.25 -18.88
CA ASN A 32 12.77 -3.82 -20.13
C ASN A 32 13.20 -5.28 -20.35
N TYR A 33 13.54 -5.96 -19.26
CA TYR A 33 14.06 -7.32 -19.28
C TYR A 33 13.72 -8.00 -17.95
N LYS A 34 13.92 -9.32 -17.89
CA LYS A 34 13.65 -10.11 -16.67
C LYS A 34 14.46 -9.57 -15.48
N PRO A 35 13.82 -9.09 -14.39
CA PRO A 35 14.53 -8.47 -13.28
C PRO A 35 15.54 -9.38 -12.58
N LYS A 36 16.59 -8.76 -12.02
CA LYS A 36 17.64 -9.41 -11.22
C LYS A 36 17.56 -8.96 -9.77
N ASP A 37 17.98 -9.80 -8.84
CA ASP A 37 17.96 -9.49 -7.40
C ASP A 37 18.91 -8.34 -7.03
N THR A 38 20.04 -8.21 -7.72
CA THR A 38 20.95 -7.07 -7.57
C THR A 38 21.65 -6.77 -8.89
N GLU A 39 21.80 -5.50 -9.20
CA GLU A 39 22.57 -5.06 -10.36
C GLU A 39 23.03 -3.61 -10.23
N ASN A 40 24.09 -3.27 -10.97
CA ASN A 40 24.52 -1.89 -11.17
C ASN A 40 24.03 -1.39 -12.52
N ALA A 41 23.67 -0.11 -12.56
CA ALA A 41 23.29 0.60 -13.78
C ALA A 41 23.80 2.04 -13.71
N VAL A 42 24.09 2.60 -14.88
CA VAL A 42 24.27 4.04 -15.03
C VAL A 42 23.00 4.58 -15.65
N LEU A 43 22.22 5.31 -14.85
CA LEU A 43 21.02 5.97 -15.35
C LEU A 43 21.40 7.30 -16.00
N VAL A 44 20.73 7.63 -17.10
CA VAL A 44 20.98 8.85 -17.88
C VAL A 44 19.67 9.60 -18.08
N PHE A 45 19.50 10.72 -17.39
CA PHE A 45 18.33 11.58 -17.48
C PHE A 45 18.61 12.76 -18.42
N ASP A 46 17.70 13.02 -19.36
CA ASP A 46 17.80 14.10 -20.34
C ASP A 46 17.65 15.48 -19.66
N TRP A 47 18.65 16.34 -19.83
CA TRP A 47 18.67 17.65 -19.18
C TRP A 47 17.54 18.58 -19.63
N ASN A 48 17.14 18.50 -20.90
CA ASN A 48 16.09 19.35 -21.44
C ASN A 48 14.72 18.92 -20.91
N GLU A 49 14.45 17.61 -20.81
CA GLU A 49 13.24 17.09 -20.18
C GLU A 49 13.12 17.48 -18.70
N LEU A 50 14.25 17.48 -17.96
CA LEU A 50 14.32 17.96 -16.59
C LEU A 50 14.03 19.46 -16.49
N LYS A 51 14.70 20.31 -17.29
CA LYS A 51 14.46 21.77 -17.28
C LYS A 51 13.05 22.17 -17.68
N LYS A 52 12.40 21.40 -18.56
CA LYS A 52 11.00 21.66 -18.94
C LYS A 52 10.04 21.50 -17.76
N ARG A 53 10.39 20.68 -16.76
CA ARG A 53 9.50 20.29 -15.66
C ARG A 53 9.91 20.86 -14.30
N VAL A 54 11.18 21.18 -14.11
CA VAL A 54 11.71 21.72 -12.85
C VAL A 54 12.14 23.18 -13.07
N ASN A 55 11.36 24.09 -12.48
CA ASN A 55 11.64 25.51 -12.51
C ASN A 55 13.00 25.82 -11.88
N ASN A 56 13.75 26.73 -12.52
CA ASN A 56 15.04 27.21 -12.03
C ASN A 56 16.11 26.12 -11.82
N LEU A 57 15.97 24.95 -12.48
CA LEU A 57 16.97 23.90 -12.43
C LEU A 57 18.28 24.37 -13.07
N LYS A 58 19.37 24.24 -12.32
CA LYS A 58 20.74 24.58 -12.70
C LYS A 58 21.68 23.47 -12.25
N PRO A 59 22.86 23.31 -12.89
CA PRO A 59 23.86 22.33 -12.44
C PRO A 59 24.24 22.48 -10.97
N SER A 60 24.23 23.71 -10.44
CA SER A 60 24.61 24.06 -9.08
C SER A 60 23.53 23.81 -8.01
N ASN A 61 22.29 23.47 -8.40
CA ASN A 61 21.21 23.22 -7.45
C ASN A 61 20.45 21.92 -7.74
N LEU A 62 20.98 21.03 -8.60
CA LEU A 62 20.36 19.75 -8.87
C LEU A 62 20.41 18.85 -7.64
N LEU A 63 19.26 18.26 -7.30
CA LEU A 63 19.12 17.18 -6.32
C LEU A 63 18.41 16.01 -7.00
N LEU A 64 19.10 14.87 -7.12
CA LEU A 64 18.52 13.60 -7.51
C LEU A 64 18.29 12.75 -6.26
N VAL A 65 17.12 12.13 -6.16
CA VAL A 65 16.70 11.33 -5.01
C VAL A 65 16.15 10.00 -5.47
N ASP A 66 16.55 8.91 -4.80
CA ASP A 66 15.84 7.63 -4.84
C ASP A 66 14.57 7.76 -3.98
N GLN A 67 13.39 7.63 -4.58
CA GLN A 67 12.14 7.80 -3.85
C GLN A 67 11.88 6.67 -2.84
N HIS A 68 12.49 5.49 -3.01
CA HIS A 68 12.31 4.36 -2.11
C HIS A 68 12.65 4.72 -0.67
N PHE A 69 13.77 5.40 -0.46
CA PHE A 69 14.24 5.78 0.87
C PHE A 69 14.35 7.29 1.07
N VAL A 70 13.98 8.07 0.05
CA VAL A 70 14.20 9.52 -0.02
C VAL A 70 15.67 9.88 0.24
N LEU A 71 16.57 9.06 -0.31
CA LEU A 71 18.01 9.25 -0.17
C LEU A 71 18.55 10.00 -1.38
N PRO A 72 19.33 11.09 -1.17
CA PRO A 72 20.06 11.73 -2.24
C PRO A 72 21.00 10.74 -2.93
N ILE A 73 21.02 10.78 -4.25
CA ILE A 73 21.98 10.04 -5.07
C ILE A 73 22.99 11.05 -5.62
N GLU A 74 24.27 10.68 -5.61
CA GLU A 74 25.30 11.47 -6.27
C GLU A 74 25.03 11.50 -7.79
N ALA A 75 24.64 12.69 -8.27
CA ALA A 75 24.41 12.94 -9.69
C ALA A 75 25.60 13.67 -10.30
N LYS A 76 25.89 13.34 -11.56
CA LYS A 76 26.90 13.96 -12.41
C LYS A 76 26.20 14.69 -13.56
N ILE A 77 26.65 15.89 -13.89
CA ILE A 77 26.16 16.68 -15.02
C ILE A 77 27.04 16.38 -16.22
N ILE A 78 26.45 16.01 -17.34
CA ILE A 78 27.18 15.75 -18.59
C ILE A 78 27.05 16.99 -19.46
N ASP A 79 28.20 17.59 -19.78
CA ASP A 79 28.40 18.67 -20.76
C ASP A 79 29.53 18.20 -21.69
N ALA A 80 29.20 17.24 -22.55
CA ALA A 80 30.16 16.49 -23.34
C ALA A 80 30.85 17.36 -24.40
N ASN A 81 30.14 18.36 -24.94
CA ASN A 81 30.69 19.30 -25.91
C ASN A 81 31.41 20.51 -25.25
N GLY A 82 31.23 20.72 -23.95
CA GLY A 82 31.86 21.80 -23.18
C GLY A 82 31.31 23.19 -23.46
N ASP A 83 30.09 23.31 -23.99
CA ASP A 83 29.45 24.58 -24.34
C ASP A 83 28.72 25.26 -23.17
N GLY A 84 28.74 24.62 -22.00
CA GLY A 84 28.07 25.10 -20.79
C GLY A 84 26.57 24.82 -20.75
N LYS A 85 26.04 24.04 -21.71
CA LYS A 85 24.64 23.58 -21.77
C LYS A 85 24.62 22.06 -21.64
N PRO A 86 24.39 21.54 -20.43
CA PRO A 86 24.39 20.10 -20.21
C PRO A 86 23.42 19.36 -21.13
N GLU A 87 23.83 18.18 -21.60
CA GLU A 87 22.96 17.29 -22.35
C GLU A 87 22.19 16.35 -21.42
N SER A 88 22.80 15.90 -20.33
CA SER A 88 22.19 14.93 -19.42
C SER A 88 22.69 15.01 -17.99
N VAL A 89 22.01 14.26 -17.12
CA VAL A 89 22.39 13.99 -15.73
C VAL A 89 22.55 12.50 -15.60
N THR A 90 23.64 12.04 -14.98
CA THR A 90 23.87 10.61 -14.78
C THR A 90 24.02 10.26 -13.31
N ALA A 91 23.64 9.03 -12.99
CA ALA A 91 23.76 8.50 -11.64
C ALA A 91 24.13 7.02 -11.69
N ASP A 92 25.14 6.66 -10.90
CA ASP A 92 25.50 5.27 -10.67
C ASP A 92 24.56 4.72 -9.59
N VAL A 93 23.75 3.73 -9.96
CA VAL A 93 22.74 3.15 -9.06
C VAL A 93 23.00 1.66 -8.92
N THR A 94 22.97 1.19 -7.66
CA THR A 94 22.91 -0.23 -7.33
C THR A 94 21.49 -0.58 -6.93
N PHE A 95 20.75 -1.24 -7.81
CA PHE A 95 19.45 -1.79 -7.49
C PHE A 95 19.64 -3.06 -6.66
N LYS A 96 19.00 -3.14 -5.48
CA LYS A 96 19.06 -4.28 -4.55
C LYS A 96 17.71 -5.01 -4.44
N SER A 97 16.94 -4.97 -5.52
CA SER A 97 15.61 -5.56 -5.62
C SER A 97 15.38 -5.99 -7.06
N ASN A 98 14.57 -7.04 -7.23
CA ASN A 98 14.07 -7.52 -8.52
C ASN A 98 12.77 -6.80 -8.96
N GLU A 99 12.48 -5.63 -8.40
CA GLU A 99 11.33 -4.80 -8.77
C GLU A 99 11.39 -4.32 -10.23
N PRO A 100 10.30 -4.40 -11.01
CA PRO A 100 10.32 -4.00 -12.42
C PRO A 100 10.37 -2.48 -12.61
N VAL A 101 9.94 -1.69 -11.63
CA VAL A 101 9.78 -0.24 -11.72
C VAL A 101 10.38 0.42 -10.48
N PHE A 102 11.09 1.53 -10.66
CA PHE A 102 11.68 2.33 -9.59
C PHE A 102 11.33 3.81 -9.74
N GLY A 103 10.99 4.47 -8.63
CA GLY A 103 10.75 5.91 -8.58
C GLY A 103 12.00 6.72 -8.26
N PHE A 104 12.26 7.75 -9.04
CA PHE A 104 13.28 8.77 -8.79
C PHE A 104 12.65 10.16 -8.80
N MET A 105 13.31 11.11 -8.18
CA MET A 105 12.86 12.50 -8.16
C MET A 105 14.03 13.45 -8.40
N VAL A 106 13.81 14.43 -9.27
CA VAL A 106 14.75 15.55 -9.48
C VAL A 106 14.11 16.85 -9.02
N SER A 107 14.87 17.69 -8.33
CA SER A 107 14.44 19.03 -7.90
C SER A 107 15.60 20.03 -7.91
N ALA A 108 15.29 21.32 -7.83
CA ALA A 108 16.25 22.43 -7.80
C ALA A 108 16.67 22.84 -6.37
N LYS A 109 16.88 21.86 -5.47
CA LYS A 109 17.15 22.06 -4.03
C LYS A 109 18.47 21.46 -3.53
N GLY A 110 19.34 21.06 -4.46
CA GLY A 110 20.62 20.43 -4.15
C GLY A 110 21.75 21.39 -3.85
N GLN A 111 22.94 20.83 -3.66
CA GLN A 111 24.19 21.57 -3.38
C GLN A 111 25.17 21.58 -4.57
N GLY A 112 24.69 21.16 -5.74
CA GLY A 112 25.46 21.14 -6.98
C GLY A 112 26.07 19.78 -7.30
N SER A 113 26.24 19.51 -8.59
CA SER A 113 26.74 18.25 -9.13
C SER A 113 28.02 18.44 -9.92
N LYS A 114 28.89 17.43 -9.91
CA LYS A 114 30.14 17.43 -10.69
C LYS A 114 29.83 17.46 -12.18
N VAL A 115 30.46 18.38 -12.92
CA VAL A 115 30.37 18.42 -14.39
C VAL A 115 31.43 17.50 -15.01
N ILE A 116 31.02 16.70 -15.99
CA ILE A 116 31.83 15.74 -16.72
C ILE A 116 31.74 16.07 -18.21
N ARG A 117 32.89 16.00 -18.91
CA ARG A 117 33.05 16.32 -20.33
C ARG A 117 33.20 15.07 -21.21
N GLU A 118 32.51 14.01 -20.83
CA GLU A 118 32.54 12.72 -21.50
C GLU A 118 31.10 12.28 -21.74
N ALA A 119 30.81 11.87 -22.97
CA ALA A 119 29.49 11.37 -23.32
C ALA A 119 29.22 10.03 -22.63
N ILE A 120 28.02 9.89 -22.05
CA ILE A 120 27.57 8.65 -21.43
C ILE A 120 26.34 8.15 -22.19
N THR A 121 26.42 6.92 -22.68
CA THR A 121 25.32 6.27 -23.39
C THR A 121 24.29 5.75 -22.38
N PRO A 122 22.99 6.00 -22.59
CA PRO A 122 21.92 5.40 -21.79
C PRO A 122 21.99 3.87 -21.78
N ASP A 123 21.77 3.26 -20.62
CA ASP A 123 21.69 1.80 -20.50
C ASP A 123 20.35 1.31 -21.10
N PRO A 124 20.36 0.58 -22.24
CA PRO A 124 19.14 0.19 -22.94
C PRO A 124 18.27 -0.81 -22.18
N ARG A 125 18.75 -1.34 -21.04
CA ARG A 125 17.99 -2.20 -20.15
C ARG A 125 16.89 -1.46 -19.37
N PHE A 126 16.99 -0.13 -19.31
CA PHE A 126 16.10 0.71 -18.52
C PHE A 126 15.37 1.74 -19.40
N GLU A 127 14.07 1.83 -19.21
CA GLU A 127 13.21 2.86 -19.78
C GLU A 127 12.98 3.97 -18.76
N ILE A 128 13.19 5.22 -19.16
CA ILE A 128 13.05 6.40 -18.31
C ILE A 128 11.83 7.20 -18.76
N THR A 129 10.87 7.37 -17.86
CA THR A 129 9.63 8.11 -18.10
C THR A 129 9.52 9.29 -17.13
N TYR A 130 9.40 10.51 -17.67
CA TYR A 130 9.21 11.73 -16.87
C TYR A 130 7.73 11.97 -16.63
N LEU A 131 7.29 11.71 -15.40
CA LEU A 131 5.88 11.81 -15.05
C LEU A 131 5.48 13.28 -14.84
N VAL A 132 4.22 13.59 -15.16
CA VAL A 132 3.63 14.91 -14.92
C VAL A 132 2.47 14.77 -13.92
N PRO A 133 2.17 15.80 -13.10
CA PRO A 133 1.01 15.75 -12.21
C PRO A 133 -0.27 15.43 -12.98
N TYR A 134 -1.12 14.59 -12.39
CA TYR A 134 -2.38 14.19 -13.01
C TYR A 134 -3.30 15.39 -13.23
N ALA A 135 -3.75 15.55 -14.47
CA ALA A 135 -4.76 16.53 -14.84
C ALA A 135 -6.10 15.80 -15.03
N SER A 136 -7.08 16.13 -14.18
CA SER A 136 -8.42 15.54 -14.30
C SER A 136 -9.11 16.06 -15.57
N ASN A 137 -9.01 15.30 -16.66
CA ASN A 137 -9.59 15.64 -17.97
C ASN A 137 -10.94 14.94 -18.21
N GLY A 138 -11.78 14.82 -17.17
CA GLY A 138 -13.06 14.10 -17.23
C GLY A 138 -12.94 12.57 -17.29
N GLN A 139 -11.73 12.02 -17.27
CA GLN A 139 -11.48 10.58 -17.19
C GLN A 139 -11.76 10.05 -15.78
N LYS A 140 -12.37 8.86 -15.70
CA LYS A 140 -12.66 8.20 -14.43
C LYS A 140 -11.38 7.57 -13.89
N ILE A 141 -10.73 8.24 -12.92
CA ILE A 141 -9.49 7.76 -12.28
C ILE A 141 -9.57 6.31 -11.78
N ALA A 142 -10.73 5.84 -11.32
CA ALA A 142 -10.94 4.43 -10.95
C ALA A 142 -10.60 3.46 -12.11
N ASP A 143 -11.10 3.73 -13.32
CA ASP A 143 -10.81 2.91 -14.50
C ASP A 143 -9.34 3.06 -14.91
N ARG A 144 -8.78 4.28 -14.81
CA ARG A 144 -7.37 4.54 -15.12
C ARG A 144 -6.40 3.79 -14.23
N ILE A 145 -6.66 3.69 -12.93
CA ILE A 145 -5.83 2.89 -12.02
C ILE A 145 -5.76 1.43 -12.51
N ILE A 146 -6.89 0.84 -12.89
CA ILE A 146 -6.93 -0.56 -13.37
C ILE A 146 -6.27 -0.70 -14.74
N GLU A 147 -6.57 0.23 -15.66
CA GLU A 147 -6.02 0.22 -17.01
C GLU A 147 -4.50 0.40 -17.03
N SER A 148 -3.96 1.27 -16.18
CA SER A 148 -2.52 1.45 -16.00
C SER A 148 -1.85 0.18 -15.51
N THR A 149 -2.41 -0.49 -14.50
CA THR A 149 -1.89 -1.78 -14.04
C THR A 149 -1.93 -2.84 -15.15
N ILE A 150 -3.05 -2.97 -15.88
CA ILE A 150 -3.15 -3.96 -16.97
C ILE A 150 -2.20 -3.62 -18.12
N HIS A 151 -1.98 -2.33 -18.40
CA HIS A 151 -1.01 -1.91 -19.41
C HIS A 151 0.42 -2.28 -19.01
N THR A 152 0.80 -2.04 -17.75
CA THR A 152 2.12 -2.41 -17.25
C THR A 152 2.30 -3.94 -17.19
N TYR A 153 1.23 -4.67 -16.84
CA TYR A 153 1.25 -6.13 -16.65
C TYR A 153 0.11 -6.81 -17.44
N PRO A 154 0.21 -6.93 -18.77
CA PRO A 154 -0.87 -7.51 -19.56
C PRO A 154 -1.06 -9.02 -19.30
N ASP A 155 0.02 -9.75 -19.02
CA ASP A 155 -0.05 -11.13 -18.52
C ASP A 155 -0.11 -11.13 -16.99
N THR A 156 -1.15 -11.75 -16.42
CA THR A 156 -1.34 -11.83 -14.97
C THR A 156 -0.28 -12.67 -14.26
N LYS A 157 0.51 -13.48 -14.99
CA LYS A 157 1.69 -14.16 -14.45
C LYS A 157 2.80 -13.19 -14.05
N ASP A 158 2.82 -12.02 -14.70
CA ASP A 158 3.79 -10.96 -14.50
C ASP A 158 3.29 -9.84 -13.58
N LEU A 159 2.07 -9.93 -13.02
CA LEU A 159 1.41 -8.92 -12.14
C LEU A 159 2.17 -8.64 -10.82
N SER A 160 3.44 -9.00 -10.75
CA SER A 160 4.23 -9.00 -9.55
C SER A 160 5.31 -7.93 -9.55
N ILE A 161 5.08 -6.89 -8.78
CA ILE A 161 6.13 -5.92 -8.47
C ILE A 161 7.14 -6.55 -7.48
N ILE A 162 6.70 -7.46 -6.61
CA ILE A 162 7.43 -7.84 -5.38
C ILE A 162 7.69 -9.36 -5.27
N SER A 163 6.82 -10.16 -5.87
CA SER A 163 6.81 -11.61 -5.71
C SER A 163 6.16 -12.28 -6.93
N PRO A 164 6.91 -12.41 -8.04
CA PRO A 164 6.45 -13.08 -9.25
C PRO A 164 5.88 -14.45 -9.01
N GLY A 165 4.72 -14.68 -9.62
CA GLY A 165 3.99 -15.94 -9.52
C GLY A 165 3.57 -16.33 -8.11
N LYS A 166 3.30 -15.37 -7.22
CA LYS A 166 2.83 -15.67 -5.85
C LYS A 166 1.38 -15.24 -5.60
N TRP A 167 0.68 -16.08 -4.86
CA TRP A 167 -0.60 -15.76 -4.23
C TRP A 167 -0.35 -14.89 -3.00
N THR A 168 -0.61 -13.59 -3.08
CA THR A 168 -0.40 -12.66 -1.95
C THR A 168 -1.53 -11.65 -1.80
N TYR A 169 -1.73 -11.15 -0.57
CA TYR A 169 -2.78 -10.18 -0.25
C TYR A 169 -2.66 -8.87 -1.02
N GLU A 170 -1.45 -8.43 -1.42
CA GLU A 170 -1.28 -7.14 -2.09
C GLU A 170 -2.02 -7.12 -3.44
N TYR A 171 -1.82 -8.18 -4.23
CA TYR A 171 -2.51 -8.35 -5.52
C TYR A 171 -3.97 -8.67 -5.30
N GLY A 172 -4.29 -9.55 -4.35
CA GLY A 172 -5.67 -9.87 -4.00
C GLY A 172 -6.48 -8.63 -3.59
N PHE A 173 -5.90 -7.73 -2.81
CA PHE A 173 -6.55 -6.48 -2.40
C PHE A 173 -6.86 -5.57 -3.58
N PHE A 174 -5.90 -5.39 -4.49
CA PHE A 174 -6.08 -4.63 -5.73
C PHE A 174 -7.14 -5.25 -6.65
N LEU A 175 -7.06 -6.56 -6.88
CA LEU A 175 -8.01 -7.26 -7.74
C LEU A 175 -9.42 -7.31 -7.12
N ASN A 176 -9.54 -7.35 -5.78
CA ASN A 176 -10.82 -7.20 -5.09
C ASN A 176 -11.42 -5.81 -5.38
N ALA A 177 -10.61 -4.74 -5.34
CA ALA A 177 -11.06 -3.40 -5.69
C ALA A 177 -11.47 -3.30 -7.18
N ALA A 178 -10.68 -3.92 -8.07
CA ALA A 178 -10.99 -4.01 -9.50
C ALA A 178 -12.29 -4.78 -9.76
N TYR A 179 -12.60 -5.81 -8.96
CA TYR A 179 -13.88 -6.52 -9.04
C TYR A 179 -15.06 -5.61 -8.66
N VAL A 180 -14.93 -4.78 -7.62
CA VAL A 180 -15.96 -3.80 -7.29
C VAL A 180 -16.18 -2.82 -8.44
N GLN A 181 -15.10 -2.39 -9.12
CA GLN A 181 -15.23 -1.53 -10.29
C GLN A 181 -15.84 -2.26 -11.50
N TYR A 182 -15.54 -3.54 -11.69
CA TYR A 182 -16.26 -4.39 -12.64
C TYR A 182 -17.76 -4.41 -12.34
N GLU A 183 -18.16 -4.54 -11.07
CA GLU A 183 -19.59 -4.55 -10.73
C GLU A 183 -20.29 -3.22 -11.05
N ASN A 184 -19.57 -2.10 -10.98
CA ASN A 184 -20.11 -0.77 -11.31
C ASN A 184 -20.15 -0.48 -12.81
N THR A 185 -19.22 -1.03 -13.59
CA THR A 185 -19.01 -0.67 -15.00
C THR A 185 -19.41 -1.76 -15.98
N LYS A 186 -19.46 -3.00 -15.52
CA LYS A 186 -19.58 -4.22 -16.33
C LYS A 186 -18.51 -4.33 -17.43
N ASN A 187 -17.32 -3.76 -17.18
CA ASN A 187 -16.19 -3.89 -18.08
C ASN A 187 -15.57 -5.30 -17.96
N GLU A 188 -15.95 -6.20 -18.85
CA GLU A 188 -15.53 -7.61 -18.87
C GLU A 188 -14.01 -7.81 -18.97
N LYS A 189 -13.25 -6.80 -19.42
CA LYS A 189 -11.77 -6.84 -19.38
C LYS A 189 -11.27 -7.00 -17.96
N TYR A 190 -11.91 -6.36 -16.98
CA TYR A 190 -11.50 -6.44 -15.57
C TYR A 190 -11.80 -7.81 -14.98
N LEU A 191 -13.00 -8.35 -15.22
CA LEU A 191 -13.36 -9.70 -14.75
C LEU A 191 -12.45 -10.76 -15.38
N SER A 192 -12.16 -10.65 -16.68
CA SER A 192 -11.25 -11.58 -17.38
C SER A 192 -9.85 -11.54 -16.79
N TYR A 193 -9.34 -10.35 -16.49
CA TYR A 193 -8.02 -10.17 -15.88
C TYR A 193 -7.97 -10.79 -14.47
N ILE A 194 -8.98 -10.53 -13.64
CA ILE A 194 -9.10 -11.13 -12.29
C ILE A 194 -9.15 -12.65 -12.37
N LYS A 195 -9.98 -13.19 -13.27
CA LYS A 195 -10.12 -14.64 -13.48
C LYS A 195 -8.80 -15.28 -13.92
N SER A 196 -8.11 -14.65 -14.87
CA SER A 196 -6.80 -15.11 -15.36
C SER A 196 -5.77 -15.15 -14.25
N TRP A 197 -5.77 -14.17 -13.34
CA TRP A 197 -4.87 -14.19 -12.18
C TRP A 197 -5.17 -15.36 -11.24
N VAL A 198 -6.44 -15.58 -10.86
CA VAL A 198 -6.81 -16.72 -9.98
C VAL A 198 -6.49 -18.07 -10.64
N ASP A 199 -6.82 -18.24 -11.93
CA ASP A 199 -6.64 -19.50 -12.67
C ASP A 199 -5.14 -19.87 -12.86
N ASN A 200 -4.21 -18.92 -12.71
CA ASN A 200 -2.77 -19.21 -12.69
C ASN A 200 -2.34 -20.04 -11.47
N PHE A 201 -3.10 -20.01 -10.38
CA PHE A 201 -2.72 -20.59 -9.09
C PHE A 201 -3.41 -21.92 -8.78
N ILE A 202 -4.53 -22.18 -9.45
CA ILE A 202 -5.41 -23.30 -9.15
C ILE A 202 -5.59 -24.20 -10.37
N THR A 203 -5.92 -25.45 -10.11
CA THR A 203 -6.24 -26.46 -11.12
C THR A 203 -7.74 -26.45 -11.44
N THR A 204 -8.13 -27.11 -12.53
CA THR A 204 -9.53 -27.19 -12.98
C THR A 204 -10.44 -27.97 -12.01
N ASP A 205 -9.89 -28.84 -11.18
CA ASP A 205 -10.63 -29.60 -10.16
C ASP A 205 -10.75 -28.88 -8.81
N GLY A 206 -10.14 -27.68 -8.66
CA GLY A 206 -10.23 -26.85 -7.45
C GLY A 206 -9.17 -27.15 -6.40
N SER A 207 -7.96 -27.51 -6.82
CA SER A 207 -6.79 -27.68 -5.95
C SER A 207 -5.73 -26.62 -6.25
N TRP A 208 -4.82 -26.41 -5.31
CA TRP A 208 -3.66 -25.53 -5.51
C TRP A 208 -2.66 -26.20 -6.44
N ARG A 209 -2.04 -25.41 -7.32
CA ARG A 209 -0.84 -25.87 -8.02
C ARG A 209 0.33 -25.97 -7.04
N ASP A 210 1.29 -26.83 -7.36
CA ASP A 210 2.43 -27.11 -6.49
C ASP A 210 3.19 -25.84 -6.07
N GLY A 211 3.47 -25.73 -4.77
CA GLY A 211 4.26 -24.65 -4.19
C GLY A 211 3.56 -23.28 -4.11
N VAL A 212 2.29 -23.17 -4.48
CA VAL A 212 1.55 -21.91 -4.43
C VAL A 212 1.12 -21.54 -3.01
N TYR A 213 0.60 -22.51 -2.27
CA TYR A 213 -0.01 -22.29 -0.96
C TYR A 213 0.41 -23.40 0.01
N ASP A 214 0.88 -22.98 1.19
CA ASP A 214 1.23 -23.87 2.29
C ASP A 214 0.42 -23.48 3.53
N VAL A 215 -0.61 -24.28 3.82
CA VAL A 215 -1.46 -24.08 4.99
C VAL A 215 -0.68 -24.20 6.30
N GLU A 216 0.45 -24.92 6.32
CA GLU A 216 1.25 -25.12 7.53
C GLU A 216 1.97 -23.86 8.01
N GLU A 217 2.04 -22.82 7.18
CA GLU A 217 2.51 -21.50 7.58
C GLU A 217 1.44 -20.68 8.34
N TYR A 218 0.16 -21.04 8.20
CA TYR A 218 -1.01 -20.41 8.82
C TYR A 218 -0.96 -18.88 8.75
N ARG A 219 -0.77 -18.31 7.54
CA ARG A 219 -0.66 -16.87 7.34
C ARG A 219 -2.03 -16.28 6.99
N LEU A 220 -2.52 -15.35 7.81
CA LEU A 220 -3.77 -14.64 7.49
C LEU A 220 -3.68 -13.88 6.15
N ASP A 221 -2.49 -13.39 5.80
CA ASP A 221 -2.23 -12.72 4.51
C ASP A 221 -2.62 -13.57 3.28
N ASP A 222 -2.56 -14.89 3.36
CA ASP A 222 -2.91 -15.75 2.21
C ASP A 222 -4.42 -15.80 1.97
N ILE A 223 -5.24 -15.35 2.92
CA ILE A 223 -6.68 -15.57 2.93
C ILE A 223 -7.42 -14.47 2.14
N LEU A 224 -6.95 -13.22 2.20
CA LEU A 224 -7.62 -12.08 1.58
C LEU A 224 -7.95 -12.30 0.08
N PRO A 225 -7.04 -12.84 -0.76
CA PRO A 225 -7.35 -13.05 -2.17
C PRO A 225 -8.44 -14.13 -2.39
N GLY A 226 -8.73 -14.97 -1.39
CA GLY A 226 -9.82 -15.94 -1.43
C GLY A 226 -11.21 -15.32 -1.66
N ARG A 227 -11.37 -14.03 -1.36
CA ARG A 227 -12.57 -13.25 -1.71
C ARG A 227 -12.86 -13.27 -3.21
N LEU A 228 -11.81 -13.25 -4.05
CA LEU A 228 -11.93 -13.36 -5.50
C LEU A 228 -12.53 -14.70 -5.92
N CYS A 229 -12.23 -15.78 -5.21
CA CYS A 229 -12.81 -17.09 -5.47
C CYS A 229 -14.32 -17.10 -5.17
N ILE A 230 -14.76 -16.44 -4.09
CA ILE A 230 -16.19 -16.29 -3.79
C ILE A 230 -16.89 -15.52 -4.92
N TYR A 231 -16.30 -14.39 -5.33
CA TYR A 231 -16.82 -13.57 -6.42
C TYR A 231 -16.89 -14.31 -7.76
N LEU A 232 -15.84 -15.05 -8.12
CA LEU A 232 -15.79 -15.82 -9.36
C LEU A 232 -16.80 -16.98 -9.32
N TYR A 233 -16.94 -17.68 -8.20
CA TYR A 233 -17.97 -18.71 -8.03
C TYR A 233 -19.37 -18.13 -8.24
N GLN A 234 -19.70 -17.01 -7.61
CA GLN A 234 -21.00 -16.36 -7.76
C GLN A 234 -21.28 -15.90 -9.21
N LYS A 235 -20.23 -15.59 -9.99
CA LYS A 235 -20.38 -15.15 -11.39
C LYS A 235 -20.42 -16.30 -12.37
N THR A 236 -19.65 -17.36 -12.17
CA THR A 236 -19.48 -18.42 -13.17
C THR A 236 -20.13 -19.75 -12.78
N GLY A 237 -20.40 -19.98 -11.50
CA GLY A 237 -20.83 -21.28 -10.97
C GLY A 237 -19.73 -22.35 -11.00
N GLU A 238 -18.49 -22.02 -11.34
CA GLU A 238 -17.41 -23.00 -11.41
C GLU A 238 -16.96 -23.44 -10.00
N GLU A 239 -17.29 -24.69 -9.63
CA GLU A 239 -17.02 -25.30 -8.33
C GLU A 239 -15.54 -25.23 -7.88
N LYS A 240 -14.59 -25.15 -8.83
CA LYS A 240 -13.17 -25.01 -8.51
C LYS A 240 -12.87 -23.80 -7.62
N TYR A 241 -13.62 -22.71 -7.80
CA TYR A 241 -13.44 -21.50 -6.99
C TYR A 241 -14.01 -21.68 -5.58
N LYS A 242 -15.19 -22.30 -5.45
CA LYS A 242 -15.76 -22.60 -4.13
C LYS A 242 -14.85 -23.51 -3.32
N LYS A 243 -14.30 -24.57 -3.92
CA LYS A 243 -13.36 -25.49 -3.26
C LYS A 243 -12.13 -24.78 -2.69
N ILE A 244 -11.65 -23.74 -3.37
CA ILE A 244 -10.52 -22.93 -2.89
C ILE A 244 -10.96 -22.04 -1.72
N ALA A 245 -12.14 -21.41 -1.79
CA ALA A 245 -12.70 -20.66 -0.67
C ALA A 245 -12.94 -21.55 0.57
N ASP A 246 -13.46 -22.77 0.39
CA ASP A 246 -13.68 -23.74 1.46
C ASP A 246 -12.36 -24.13 2.16
N GLN A 247 -11.24 -24.20 1.42
CA GLN A 247 -9.92 -24.46 1.99
C GLN A 247 -9.42 -23.33 2.90
N PHE A 248 -9.74 -22.06 2.59
CA PHE A 248 -9.41 -20.94 3.46
C PHE A 248 -10.25 -20.90 4.73
N ILE A 249 -11.49 -21.37 4.67
CA ILE A 249 -12.32 -21.61 5.86
C ILE A 249 -11.71 -22.74 6.72
N ALA A 250 -11.26 -23.82 6.10
CA ALA A 250 -10.56 -24.89 6.79
C ALA A 250 -9.20 -24.44 7.38
N HIS A 251 -8.54 -23.46 6.78
CA HIS A 251 -7.37 -22.76 7.35
C HIS A 251 -7.79 -21.99 8.61
N LEU A 252 -8.75 -21.07 8.53
CA LEU A 252 -9.20 -20.26 9.67
C LEU A 252 -9.65 -21.11 10.86
N SER A 253 -10.33 -22.23 10.61
CA SER A 253 -10.78 -23.15 11.67
C SER A 253 -9.64 -23.76 12.49
N ARG A 254 -8.44 -23.85 11.89
CA ARG A 254 -7.23 -24.42 12.49
C ARG A 254 -6.15 -23.37 12.75
N GLN A 255 -6.44 -22.10 12.49
CA GLN A 255 -5.54 -21.00 12.74
C GLN A 255 -5.15 -20.99 14.23
N PRO A 256 -3.85 -20.93 14.56
CA PRO A 256 -3.43 -20.79 15.94
C PRO A 256 -4.05 -19.55 16.60
N LYS A 257 -4.46 -19.67 17.86
CA LYS A 257 -5.17 -18.63 18.60
C LYS A 257 -4.45 -18.27 19.90
N THR A 258 -4.60 -17.03 20.35
CA THR A 258 -4.28 -16.59 21.71
C THR A 258 -5.20 -17.27 22.73
N SER A 259 -4.93 -17.09 24.03
CA SER A 259 -5.75 -17.71 25.09
C SER A 259 -7.22 -17.26 25.06
N GLU A 260 -7.51 -16.07 24.52
CA GLU A 260 -8.87 -15.52 24.35
C GLU A 260 -9.50 -15.82 22.98
N GLY A 261 -8.84 -16.64 22.15
CA GLY A 261 -9.36 -17.06 20.85
C GLY A 261 -9.00 -16.13 19.68
N GLY A 262 -8.08 -15.20 19.87
CA GLY A 262 -7.64 -14.26 18.83
C GLY A 262 -6.65 -14.90 17.86
N TYR A 263 -6.85 -14.79 16.55
CA TYR A 263 -5.96 -15.42 15.58
C TYR A 263 -4.54 -14.85 15.67
N TRP A 264 -3.55 -15.75 15.77
CA TRP A 264 -2.17 -15.36 15.49
C TRP A 264 -2.08 -14.86 14.06
N HIS A 265 -1.33 -13.79 13.84
CA HIS A 265 -1.21 -13.21 12.50
C HIS A 265 -0.56 -14.21 11.51
N LYS A 266 0.45 -14.94 11.98
CA LYS A 266 1.10 -16.07 11.29
C LYS A 266 1.59 -17.11 12.30
N LYS A 267 1.79 -18.37 11.92
CA LYS A 267 2.41 -19.39 12.81
C LYS A 267 3.77 -18.95 13.35
N ILE A 268 4.54 -18.23 12.53
CA ILE A 268 5.86 -17.70 12.89
C ILE A 268 5.80 -16.49 13.84
N TYR A 269 4.62 -15.94 14.11
CA TYR A 269 4.35 -14.83 15.02
C TYR A 269 3.44 -15.30 16.16
N PRO A 270 3.94 -16.21 17.03
CA PRO A 270 3.12 -16.79 18.08
C PRO A 270 2.59 -15.70 19.01
N ASN A 271 1.31 -15.84 19.40
CA ASN A 271 0.60 -14.97 20.34
C ASN A 271 0.36 -13.53 19.88
N GLN A 272 0.64 -13.22 18.60
CA GLN A 272 0.54 -11.86 18.07
C GLN A 272 -0.71 -11.67 17.22
N MET A 273 -1.54 -10.68 17.57
CA MET A 273 -2.63 -10.17 16.73
C MET A 273 -2.21 -8.83 16.12
N TRP A 274 -2.37 -8.67 14.81
CA TRP A 274 -2.08 -7.42 14.10
C TRP A 274 -3.36 -6.90 13.46
N LEU A 275 -3.53 -5.58 13.41
CA LEU A 275 -4.72 -4.93 12.81
C LEU A 275 -4.95 -5.39 11.36
N ASP A 276 -3.86 -5.58 10.62
CA ASP A 276 -3.85 -6.09 9.24
C ASP A 276 -4.62 -7.40 9.12
N GLY A 277 -4.39 -8.33 10.05
CA GLY A 277 -5.00 -9.67 10.06
C GLY A 277 -6.53 -9.63 10.12
N ILE A 278 -7.10 -8.58 10.73
CA ILE A 278 -8.55 -8.39 10.80
C ILE A 278 -9.13 -8.17 9.39
N TYR A 279 -8.46 -7.36 8.57
CA TYR A 279 -8.91 -7.18 7.19
C TYR A 279 -8.67 -8.45 6.34
N MET A 280 -7.56 -9.16 6.57
CA MET A 280 -7.20 -10.32 5.74
C MET A 280 -8.12 -11.52 5.95
N GLY A 281 -8.34 -11.90 7.22
CA GLY A 281 -9.11 -13.10 7.57
C GLY A 281 -10.60 -12.83 7.73
N ASP A 282 -10.96 -11.78 8.49
CA ASP A 282 -12.34 -11.62 8.96
C ASP A 282 -13.28 -11.05 7.90
N ILE A 283 -12.76 -10.27 6.96
CA ILE A 283 -13.55 -9.80 5.80
C ILE A 283 -13.78 -10.91 4.80
N PHE A 284 -12.82 -11.83 4.65
CA PHE A 284 -13.05 -13.04 3.88
C PHE A 284 -14.12 -13.93 4.54
N SER A 285 -14.00 -14.22 5.84
CA SER A 285 -14.92 -15.13 6.52
C SER A 285 -16.34 -14.56 6.62
N THR A 286 -16.50 -13.25 6.85
CA THR A 286 -17.83 -12.59 6.82
C THR A 286 -18.45 -12.62 5.43
N GLN A 287 -17.68 -12.39 4.36
CA GLN A 287 -18.17 -12.54 2.99
C GLN A 287 -18.57 -14.00 2.70
N TYR A 288 -17.76 -14.97 3.12
CA TYR A 288 -18.04 -16.38 2.96
C TYR A 288 -19.33 -16.80 3.69
N ALA A 289 -19.49 -16.36 4.94
CA ALA A 289 -20.69 -16.58 5.75
C ALA A 289 -21.96 -16.14 5.02
N ALA A 290 -21.94 -14.93 4.45
CA ALA A 290 -23.06 -14.39 3.69
C ALA A 290 -23.29 -15.12 2.36
N ALA A 291 -22.23 -15.52 1.66
CA ALA A 291 -22.32 -16.18 0.36
C ALA A 291 -22.85 -17.63 0.45
N PHE A 292 -22.53 -18.34 1.54
CA PHE A 292 -22.81 -19.77 1.68
C PHE A 292 -23.71 -20.12 2.86
N ASN A 293 -24.29 -19.13 3.53
CA ASN A 293 -25.18 -19.30 4.69
C ASN A 293 -24.53 -20.05 5.86
N GLU A 294 -23.34 -19.60 6.25
CA GLU A 294 -22.51 -20.19 7.32
C GLU A 294 -22.34 -19.20 8.48
N PRO A 295 -23.39 -18.98 9.31
CA PRO A 295 -23.49 -17.82 10.19
C PRO A 295 -22.47 -17.79 11.34
N HIS A 296 -21.91 -18.93 11.75
CA HIS A 296 -20.86 -18.99 12.79
C HIS A 296 -19.64 -18.11 12.44
N TRP A 297 -19.32 -17.97 11.15
CA TRP A 297 -18.22 -17.13 10.69
C TRP A 297 -18.48 -15.63 10.89
N PHE A 298 -19.74 -15.20 11.05
CA PHE A 298 -20.02 -13.82 11.50
C PHE A 298 -19.58 -13.62 12.95
N ASP A 299 -19.88 -14.57 13.84
CA ASP A 299 -19.53 -14.49 15.26
C ASP A 299 -18.01 -14.52 15.46
N GLU A 300 -17.30 -15.40 14.75
CA GLU A 300 -15.84 -15.48 14.80
C GLU A 300 -15.19 -14.16 14.37
N ALA A 301 -15.60 -13.59 13.23
CA ALA A 301 -15.09 -12.32 12.74
C ALA A 301 -15.33 -11.16 13.72
N VAL A 302 -16.52 -11.10 14.30
CA VAL A 302 -16.86 -10.09 15.32
C VAL A 302 -16.02 -10.27 16.59
N GLN A 303 -15.74 -11.50 17.01
CA GLN A 303 -14.83 -11.78 18.13
C GLN A 303 -13.43 -11.24 17.85
N GLN A 304 -12.87 -11.49 16.67
CA GLN A 304 -11.54 -11.00 16.30
C GLN A 304 -11.47 -9.46 16.32
N ILE A 305 -12.47 -8.79 15.74
CA ILE A 305 -12.58 -7.33 15.76
C ILE A 305 -12.59 -6.80 17.20
N ASN A 306 -13.42 -7.40 18.06
CA ASN A 306 -13.58 -6.97 19.45
C ASN A 306 -12.32 -7.22 20.30
N LEU A 307 -11.63 -8.35 20.10
CA LEU A 307 -10.37 -8.65 20.79
C LEU A 307 -9.28 -7.65 20.41
N MET A 308 -9.16 -7.32 19.13
CA MET A 308 -8.18 -6.34 18.69
C MET A 308 -8.51 -4.93 19.21
N TYR A 309 -9.80 -4.54 19.25
CA TYR A 309 -10.21 -3.30 19.90
C TYR A 309 -9.88 -3.31 21.39
N LYS A 310 -10.18 -4.40 22.10
CA LYS A 310 -9.92 -4.53 23.55
C LYS A 310 -8.46 -4.32 23.91
N HIS A 311 -7.54 -4.90 23.13
CA HIS A 311 -6.12 -4.97 23.50
C HIS A 311 -5.24 -3.91 22.86
N ALA A 312 -5.57 -3.44 21.67
CA ALA A 312 -4.73 -2.47 20.95
C ALA A 312 -5.26 -1.03 21.03
N TYR A 313 -6.47 -0.80 21.52
CA TYR A 313 -7.03 0.54 21.66
C TYR A 313 -6.30 1.35 22.73
N ASP A 314 -5.87 2.55 22.34
CA ASP A 314 -5.36 3.56 23.26
C ASP A 314 -6.46 4.57 23.61
N PRO A 315 -6.89 4.67 24.89
CA PRO A 315 -7.92 5.62 25.29
C PRO A 315 -7.45 7.08 25.22
N SER A 316 -6.14 7.36 25.17
CA SER A 316 -5.63 8.74 25.16
C SER A 316 -5.77 9.42 23.80
N THR A 317 -5.49 8.69 22.72
CA THR A 317 -5.60 9.16 21.33
C THR A 317 -6.89 8.69 20.65
N GLY A 318 -7.48 7.60 21.14
CA GLY A 318 -8.60 6.91 20.51
C GLY A 318 -8.21 6.14 19.24
N LEU A 319 -6.90 5.91 19.00
CA LEU A 319 -6.36 5.09 17.92
C LEU A 319 -6.06 3.66 18.40
N LEU A 320 -5.66 2.78 17.49
CA LEU A 320 -5.22 1.42 17.82
C LEU A 320 -3.76 1.23 17.43
N PHE A 321 -2.96 0.67 18.35
CA PHE A 321 -1.60 0.23 18.06
C PHE A 321 -1.60 -0.85 16.96
N HIS A 322 -0.55 -0.88 16.14
CA HIS A 322 -0.47 -1.82 15.01
C HIS A 322 -0.66 -3.29 15.42
N GLY A 323 -0.06 -3.72 16.52
CA GLY A 323 -0.21 -5.09 17.00
C GLY A 323 -0.20 -5.22 18.51
N TRP A 324 -0.63 -6.39 18.96
CA TRP A 324 -0.65 -6.83 20.34
C TRP A 324 -0.05 -8.24 20.43
N ASP A 325 0.85 -8.45 21.39
CA ASP A 325 1.42 -9.75 21.72
C ASP A 325 1.01 -10.16 23.14
N GLU A 326 0.19 -11.21 23.25
CA GLU A 326 -0.27 -11.76 24.53
C GLU A 326 0.90 -12.21 25.43
N SER A 327 1.99 -12.69 24.82
CA SER A 327 3.20 -13.12 25.53
C SER A 327 4.13 -11.97 25.91
N LYS A 328 3.86 -10.76 25.41
CA LYS A 328 4.62 -9.52 25.68
C LYS A 328 6.10 -9.65 25.36
N ASN A 329 6.42 -10.07 24.13
CA ASN A 329 7.81 -10.19 23.68
C ASN A 329 8.65 -8.94 24.00
N LYS A 330 9.94 -9.13 24.30
CA LYS A 330 10.84 -8.04 24.74
C LYS A 330 11.34 -7.12 23.62
N VAL A 331 10.93 -7.32 22.37
CA VAL A 331 11.46 -6.59 21.21
C VAL A 331 10.66 -5.31 20.96
N TRP A 332 9.34 -5.43 20.94
CA TRP A 332 8.45 -4.29 20.66
C TRP A 332 7.24 -4.21 21.58
N ALA A 333 6.85 -5.31 22.24
CA ALA A 333 5.64 -5.31 23.04
C ALA A 333 5.86 -4.60 24.37
N ASN A 334 4.94 -3.68 24.68
CA ASN A 334 4.88 -3.06 25.99
C ASN A 334 4.70 -4.15 27.06
N GLN A 335 5.48 -4.07 28.15
CA GLN A 335 5.54 -5.15 29.15
C GLN A 335 4.31 -5.19 30.08
N GLU A 336 3.51 -4.12 30.10
CA GLU A 336 2.24 -4.06 30.82
C GLU A 336 1.07 -4.45 29.91
N THR A 337 0.97 -3.86 28.72
CA THR A 337 -0.20 -3.98 27.83
C THR A 337 -0.04 -5.02 26.72
N GLY A 338 1.18 -5.34 26.32
CA GLY A 338 1.47 -6.20 25.16
C GLY A 338 1.41 -5.47 23.80
N THR A 339 1.11 -4.18 23.76
CA THR A 339 0.93 -3.43 22.51
C THR A 339 2.26 -3.02 21.86
N SER A 340 2.27 -2.91 20.53
CA SER A 340 3.34 -2.24 19.77
C SER A 340 3.39 -0.74 20.10
N PRO A 341 4.51 -0.04 19.87
CA PRO A 341 4.67 1.33 20.38
C PRO A 341 4.05 2.41 19.48
N GLU A 342 3.67 2.10 18.24
CA GLU A 342 3.28 3.11 17.25
C GLU A 342 1.88 2.90 16.64
N PHE A 343 1.20 4.00 16.33
CA PHE A 343 -0.03 4.04 15.54
C PHE A 343 0.32 4.13 14.05
N TRP A 344 0.70 3.00 13.46
CA TRP A 344 1.02 2.94 12.03
C TRP A 344 -0.24 3.09 11.19
N SER A 345 -0.30 4.15 10.38
CA SER A 345 -1.54 4.59 9.72
C SER A 345 -2.16 3.55 8.80
N ARG A 346 -1.37 2.73 8.08
CA ARG A 346 -1.97 1.70 7.23
C ARG A 346 -2.59 0.56 8.03
N ALA A 347 -2.00 0.15 9.15
CA ALA A 347 -2.61 -0.84 10.04
C ALA A 347 -3.95 -0.34 10.58
N VAL A 348 -4.02 0.93 11.00
CA VAL A 348 -5.28 1.58 11.39
C VAL A 348 -6.27 1.64 10.21
N GLY A 349 -5.78 1.90 9.00
CA GLY A 349 -6.56 1.90 7.76
C GLY A 349 -7.21 0.55 7.47
N TRP A 350 -6.45 -0.55 7.59
CA TRP A 350 -6.98 -1.90 7.46
C TRP A 350 -8.12 -2.18 8.43
N TYR A 351 -7.94 -1.81 9.69
CA TYR A 351 -8.96 -2.02 10.70
C TYR A 351 -10.21 -1.17 10.45
N ALA A 352 -10.05 0.10 10.05
CA ALA A 352 -11.17 0.97 9.68
C ALA A 352 -11.95 0.42 8.48
N MET A 353 -11.26 -0.08 7.44
CA MET A 353 -11.88 -0.76 6.31
C MET A 353 -12.60 -2.02 6.75
N ALA A 354 -11.99 -2.83 7.62
CA ALA A 354 -12.59 -4.08 8.09
C ALA A 354 -13.91 -3.83 8.83
N LEU A 355 -13.93 -2.85 9.73
CA LEU A 355 -15.15 -2.48 10.46
C LEU A 355 -16.31 -2.12 9.52
N ILE A 356 -16.06 -1.28 8.51
CA ILE A 356 -17.13 -0.80 7.61
C ILE A 356 -17.53 -1.82 6.55
N ASP A 357 -16.58 -2.65 6.09
CA ASP A 357 -16.83 -3.70 5.10
C ASP A 357 -17.52 -4.92 5.71
N CYS A 358 -17.19 -5.29 6.96
CA CYS A 358 -17.89 -6.35 7.69
C CYS A 358 -19.40 -6.07 7.76
N LEU A 359 -19.79 -4.80 7.92
CA LEU A 359 -21.19 -4.36 8.00
C LEU A 359 -21.97 -4.51 6.67
N ASP A 360 -21.31 -4.75 5.53
CA ASP A 360 -21.98 -5.12 4.28
C ASP A 360 -22.56 -6.52 4.32
N TYR A 361 -21.91 -7.43 5.04
CA TYR A 361 -22.25 -8.86 5.07
C TYR A 361 -22.95 -9.26 6.36
N LEU A 362 -22.64 -8.61 7.48
CA LEU A 362 -23.21 -8.92 8.78
C LEU A 362 -24.75 -8.76 8.75
N PRO A 363 -25.53 -9.69 9.34
CA PRO A 363 -26.98 -9.54 9.45
C PRO A 363 -27.39 -8.23 10.13
N LYS A 364 -28.54 -7.67 9.75
CA LYS A 364 -29.02 -6.39 10.29
C LYS A 364 -29.37 -6.47 11.78
N ASP A 365 -29.81 -7.64 12.21
CA ASP A 365 -30.22 -8.00 13.57
C ASP A 365 -29.12 -8.69 14.38
N HIS A 366 -27.90 -8.82 13.83
CA HIS A 366 -26.77 -9.39 14.55
C HIS A 366 -26.51 -8.61 15.86
N PRO A 367 -26.42 -9.27 17.03
CA PRO A 367 -26.41 -8.60 18.33
C PRO A 367 -25.24 -7.63 18.52
N GLN A 368 -24.11 -7.91 17.86
CA GLN A 368 -22.90 -7.10 17.94
C GLN A 368 -22.81 -6.00 16.87
N ARG A 369 -23.77 -5.89 15.94
CA ARG A 369 -23.70 -4.91 14.84
C ARG A 369 -23.52 -3.48 15.35
N LYS A 370 -24.32 -3.07 16.34
CA LYS A 370 -24.24 -1.74 16.96
C LYS A 370 -22.90 -1.48 17.65
N ASN A 371 -22.28 -2.53 18.20
CA ASN A 371 -20.95 -2.40 18.81
C ASN A 371 -19.89 -2.12 17.75
N ILE A 372 -19.94 -2.81 16.60
CA ILE A 372 -19.04 -2.57 15.46
C ILE A 372 -19.23 -1.14 14.92
N GLU A 373 -20.48 -0.69 14.74
CA GLU A 373 -20.80 0.69 14.34
C GLU A 373 -20.22 1.72 15.33
N LEU A 374 -20.33 1.47 16.65
CA LEU A 374 -19.78 2.35 17.68
C LEU A 374 -18.24 2.39 17.66
N ILE A 375 -17.57 1.25 17.53
CA ILE A 375 -16.11 1.17 17.40
C ILE A 375 -15.66 1.97 16.17
N PHE A 376 -16.35 1.78 15.04
CA PHE A 376 -16.08 2.49 13.80
C PHE A 376 -16.25 4.01 13.93
N GLN A 377 -17.34 4.47 14.55
CA GLN A 377 -17.58 5.90 14.81
C GLN A 377 -16.48 6.52 15.67
N LYS A 378 -16.09 5.85 16.76
CA LYS A 378 -15.02 6.31 17.65
C LYS A 378 -13.70 6.43 16.91
N LEU A 379 -13.31 5.37 16.20
CA LEU A 379 -12.07 5.34 15.45
C LEU A 379 -12.04 6.43 14.37
N CYS A 380 -13.13 6.61 13.61
CA CYS A 380 -13.22 7.66 12.60
C CYS A 380 -13.15 9.05 13.20
N GLY A 381 -13.74 9.28 14.37
CA GLY A 381 -13.57 10.50 15.16
C GLY A 381 -12.10 10.80 15.44
N SER A 382 -11.36 9.82 15.95
CA SER A 382 -9.92 9.95 16.23
C SER A 382 -9.10 10.19 14.96
N ILE A 383 -9.31 9.40 13.90
CA ILE A 383 -8.62 9.57 12.62
C ILE A 383 -8.83 10.99 12.09
N ARG A 384 -10.07 11.52 12.12
CA ARG A 384 -10.37 12.87 11.64
C ARG A 384 -9.63 13.94 12.43
N ASN A 385 -9.44 13.76 13.74
CA ASN A 385 -8.70 14.69 14.58
C ASN A 385 -7.22 14.80 14.19
N PHE A 386 -6.64 13.73 13.63
CA PHE A 386 -5.26 13.68 13.15
C PHE A 386 -5.10 13.99 11.65
N GLN A 387 -6.18 14.39 10.96
CA GLN A 387 -6.08 14.82 9.56
C GLN A 387 -5.24 16.10 9.47
N ASP A 388 -4.16 16.06 8.70
CA ASP A 388 -3.28 17.21 8.55
C ASP A 388 -4.04 18.39 7.93
N LYS A 389 -3.99 19.55 8.59
CA LYS A 389 -4.75 20.72 8.16
C LYS A 389 -4.27 21.26 6.82
N LYS A 390 -2.95 21.17 6.56
CA LYS A 390 -2.30 21.70 5.36
C LYS A 390 -2.62 20.87 4.13
N THR A 391 -2.43 19.55 4.22
CA THR A 391 -2.57 18.63 3.08
C THR A 391 -3.94 17.97 3.01
N GLY A 392 -4.66 17.85 4.13
CA GLY A 392 -5.88 17.03 4.22
C GLY A 392 -5.61 15.53 4.25
N LEU A 393 -4.36 15.11 4.49
CA LEU A 393 -3.91 13.72 4.46
C LEU A 393 -3.41 13.28 5.84
N TRP A 394 -2.97 12.03 5.93
CA TRP A 394 -2.42 11.46 7.15
C TRP A 394 -0.96 11.06 6.98
N PHE A 395 -0.23 11.17 8.09
CA PHE A 395 1.18 10.81 8.16
C PHE A 395 1.36 9.30 8.33
N GLN A 396 2.56 8.79 8.05
CA GLN A 396 2.94 7.38 8.24
C GLN A 396 2.70 6.90 9.67
N ILE A 397 3.06 7.73 10.66
CA ILE A 397 2.62 7.57 12.06
C ILE A 397 1.56 8.62 12.36
N THR A 398 0.34 8.16 12.68
CA THR A 398 -0.87 8.99 12.66
C THR A 398 -0.80 10.20 13.58
N ASP A 399 -0.32 10.02 14.80
CA ASP A 399 -0.33 11.02 15.87
C ASP A 399 0.92 11.92 15.91
N LYS A 400 1.93 11.63 15.09
CA LYS A 400 3.24 12.30 15.09
C LYS A 400 3.47 13.20 13.89
N GLY A 401 2.41 13.81 13.35
CA GLY A 401 2.50 14.71 12.18
C GLY A 401 3.29 16.01 12.43
N ASN A 402 3.58 16.32 13.69
CA ASN A 402 4.43 17.44 14.09
C ASN A 402 5.94 17.14 13.95
N LEU A 403 6.34 15.86 13.84
CA LEU A 403 7.73 15.48 13.66
C LEU A 403 8.16 15.68 12.21
N LYS A 404 9.33 16.31 12.02
CA LYS A 404 9.80 16.77 10.70
C LYS A 404 10.15 15.64 9.72
N ASP A 405 10.52 14.47 10.25
CA ASP A 405 10.91 13.28 9.50
C ASP A 405 9.72 12.35 9.22
N ASN A 406 8.57 12.57 9.87
CA ASN A 406 7.33 11.93 9.49
C ASN A 406 6.88 12.43 8.11
N TRP A 407 6.10 11.64 7.41
CA TRP A 407 5.76 11.89 6.01
C TRP A 407 4.34 11.43 5.68
N ILE A 408 3.71 12.11 4.73
CA ILE A 408 2.36 11.77 4.28
C ILE A 408 2.36 10.43 3.55
N GLU A 409 1.52 9.51 4.00
CA GLU A 409 1.44 8.16 3.46
C GLU A 409 0.10 7.99 2.72
N THR A 410 0.18 7.65 1.43
CA THR A 410 -0.97 7.73 0.53
C THR A 410 -1.92 6.55 0.63
N SER A 411 -1.44 5.35 0.99
CA SER A 411 -2.32 4.19 1.10
C SER A 411 -3.30 4.32 2.27
N SER A 412 -2.82 4.65 3.46
CA SER A 412 -3.64 4.90 4.65
C SER A 412 -4.56 6.09 4.47
N SER A 413 -4.07 7.19 3.86
CA SER A 413 -4.91 8.34 3.55
C SER A 413 -6.08 7.98 2.64
N ALA A 414 -5.86 7.11 1.64
CA ALA A 414 -6.91 6.59 0.78
C ALA A 414 -7.85 5.62 1.54
N MET A 415 -7.33 4.76 2.41
CA MET A 415 -8.14 3.87 3.26
C MET A 415 -9.06 4.66 4.19
N PHE A 416 -8.55 5.72 4.82
CA PHE A 416 -9.35 6.61 5.67
C PHE A 416 -10.39 7.39 4.87
N SER A 417 -10.02 7.90 3.69
CA SER A 417 -10.96 8.53 2.76
C SER A 417 -12.10 7.57 2.38
N TYR A 418 -11.77 6.32 2.03
CA TYR A 418 -12.76 5.29 1.73
C TYR A 418 -13.67 5.00 2.93
N ALA A 419 -13.09 4.76 4.11
CA ALA A 419 -13.85 4.46 5.31
C ALA A 419 -14.82 5.61 5.66
N PHE A 420 -14.34 6.86 5.61
CA PHE A 420 -15.17 8.04 5.86
C PHE A 420 -16.32 8.16 4.85
N ALA A 421 -16.03 8.02 3.55
CA ALA A 421 -17.04 8.08 2.50
C ALA A 421 -18.09 6.98 2.69
N LYS A 422 -17.66 5.72 2.87
CA LYS A 422 -18.57 4.58 3.05
C LYS A 422 -19.40 4.69 4.32
N GLY A 423 -18.79 5.13 5.42
CA GLY A 423 -19.46 5.39 6.69
C GLY A 423 -20.56 6.44 6.57
N ALA A 424 -20.28 7.53 5.85
CA ALA A 424 -21.26 8.58 5.59
C ALA A 424 -22.38 8.09 4.65
N ASN A 425 -22.05 7.38 3.57
CA ASN A 425 -23.01 6.80 2.63
C ASN A 425 -23.98 5.81 3.31
N LYS A 426 -23.50 5.08 4.32
CA LYS A 426 -24.31 4.17 5.15
C LYS A 426 -25.11 4.88 6.25
N GLY A 427 -24.91 6.18 6.47
CA GLY A 427 -25.53 6.94 7.56
C GLY A 427 -24.99 6.60 8.95
N ILE A 428 -23.85 5.89 9.03
CA ILE A 428 -23.16 5.57 10.30
C ILE A 428 -22.33 6.78 10.77
N LEU A 429 -21.80 7.55 9.83
CA LEU A 429 -21.13 8.83 10.06
C LEU A 429 -21.98 9.97 9.49
N ASP A 430 -21.82 11.17 10.04
CA ASP A 430 -22.47 12.36 9.49
C ASP A 430 -21.77 12.85 8.21
N LYS A 431 -22.46 13.71 7.43
CA LYS A 431 -21.99 14.18 6.11
C LYS A 431 -20.68 14.96 6.14
N SER A 432 -20.24 15.49 7.29
CA SER A 432 -18.93 16.16 7.38
C SER A 432 -17.76 15.21 7.10
N TYR A 433 -17.96 13.90 7.29
CA TYR A 433 -16.98 12.89 6.92
C TYR A 433 -16.83 12.73 5.40
N THR A 434 -17.89 12.94 4.62
CA THR A 434 -17.79 13.01 3.15
C THR A 434 -16.87 14.15 2.74
N THR A 435 -17.02 15.35 3.31
CA THR A 435 -16.14 16.49 3.02
C THR A 435 -14.68 16.23 3.42
N ALA A 436 -14.45 15.56 4.56
CA ALA A 436 -13.10 15.18 4.98
C ALA A 436 -12.47 14.16 4.02
N ALA A 437 -13.26 13.19 3.53
CA ALA A 437 -12.85 12.21 2.53
C ALA A 437 -12.53 12.87 1.18
N GLU A 438 -13.41 13.72 0.66
CA GLU A 438 -13.21 14.44 -0.60
C GLU A 438 -11.96 15.32 -0.57
N LYS A 439 -11.68 15.97 0.57
CA LYS A 439 -10.44 16.75 0.77
C LYS A 439 -9.21 15.88 0.65
N ALA A 440 -9.20 14.73 1.33
CA ALA A 440 -8.08 13.79 1.27
C ALA A 440 -7.91 13.24 -0.15
N TYR A 441 -8.99 12.74 -0.74
CA TYR A 441 -9.00 12.20 -2.09
C TYR A 441 -8.48 13.21 -3.13
N SER A 442 -9.02 14.42 -3.13
CA SER A 442 -8.59 15.48 -4.05
C SER A 442 -7.11 15.85 -3.85
N SER A 443 -6.62 15.81 -2.60
CA SER A 443 -5.22 16.06 -2.30
C SER A 443 -4.30 14.93 -2.80
N ILE A 444 -4.71 13.66 -2.70
CA ILE A 444 -3.98 12.54 -3.32
C ILE A 444 -3.90 12.74 -4.83
N LEU A 445 -5.04 12.96 -5.50
CA LEU A 445 -5.09 13.14 -6.95
C LEU A 445 -4.21 14.29 -7.43
N LYS A 446 -4.22 15.41 -6.70
CA LYS A 446 -3.47 16.61 -7.08
C LYS A 446 -1.96 16.46 -6.85
N ASN A 447 -1.55 15.83 -5.75
CA ASN A 447 -0.17 15.93 -5.25
C ASN A 447 0.64 14.64 -5.36
N TYR A 448 -0.03 13.50 -5.58
CA TYR A 448 0.58 12.17 -5.51
C TYR A 448 0.17 11.23 -6.64
N ILE A 449 -0.78 11.63 -7.49
CA ILE A 449 -1.01 10.96 -8.76
C ILE A 449 -0.29 11.71 -9.86
N TYR A 450 0.50 10.96 -10.60
CA TYR A 450 1.17 11.42 -11.80
C TYR A 450 0.64 10.64 -13.00
N GLN A 451 0.95 11.11 -14.20
CA GLN A 451 0.66 10.43 -15.44
C GLN A 451 1.89 10.43 -16.36
N ASP A 452 2.03 9.38 -17.16
CA ASP A 452 3.02 9.32 -18.23
C ASP A 452 2.52 10.02 -19.51
N ASN A 453 3.30 9.93 -20.58
CA ASN A 453 2.97 10.54 -21.88
C ASN A 453 1.80 9.85 -22.60
N GLU A 454 1.46 8.62 -22.21
CA GLU A 454 0.34 7.85 -22.75
C GLU A 454 -0.96 8.06 -21.94
N GLY A 455 -0.85 8.70 -20.78
CA GLY A 455 -1.95 9.00 -19.87
C GLY A 455 -2.23 7.89 -18.85
N TYR A 456 -1.32 6.93 -18.68
CA TYR A 456 -1.38 5.98 -17.58
C TYR A 456 -0.94 6.65 -16.28
N VAL A 457 -1.62 6.32 -15.19
CA VAL A 457 -1.46 6.98 -13.90
C VAL A 457 -0.56 6.19 -12.97
N HIS A 458 0.17 6.92 -12.13
CA HIS A 458 1.09 6.38 -11.14
C HIS A 458 0.84 7.00 -9.78
N LEU A 459 0.77 6.18 -8.72
CA LEU A 459 0.61 6.64 -7.34
C LEU A 459 1.95 6.61 -6.60
N ASP A 460 2.34 7.74 -6.03
CA ASP A 460 3.55 7.88 -5.22
C ASP A 460 3.24 7.78 -3.72
N GLN A 461 4.29 7.62 -2.90
CA GLN A 461 4.30 7.76 -1.44
C GLN A 461 3.41 6.76 -0.69
N ALA A 462 3.27 5.55 -1.23
CA ALA A 462 2.71 4.43 -0.51
C ALA A 462 3.85 3.65 0.18
N VAL A 463 3.74 3.38 1.49
CA VAL A 463 4.77 2.57 2.17
C VAL A 463 4.74 1.12 1.66
N LYS A 464 5.89 0.50 1.42
CA LYS A 464 6.01 -0.91 0.99
C LYS A 464 5.43 -1.87 2.01
N VAL A 465 5.91 -1.79 3.25
CA VAL A 465 5.59 -2.72 4.32
C VAL A 465 5.82 -2.06 5.69
N GLY A 466 5.00 -2.44 6.66
CA GLY A 466 5.27 -2.29 8.08
C GLY A 466 5.09 -3.67 8.70
N SER A 467 6.01 -4.08 9.57
CA SER A 467 5.99 -5.40 10.20
C SER A 467 6.33 -5.29 11.68
N LEU A 468 5.87 -6.25 12.48
CA LEU A 468 6.30 -6.49 13.86
C LEU A 468 7.09 -7.79 14.00
N ASN A 469 7.69 -8.27 12.91
CA ASN A 469 8.57 -9.44 12.94
C ASN A 469 9.80 -9.17 13.81
N ILE A 470 9.87 -9.85 14.96
CA ILE A 470 10.92 -9.70 15.97
C ILE A 470 12.35 -9.92 15.46
N LYS A 471 12.53 -10.54 14.27
CA LYS A 471 13.85 -10.77 13.67
C LYS A 471 14.44 -9.50 13.03
N ASN A 472 13.59 -8.59 12.56
CA ASN A 472 14.04 -7.45 11.76
C ASN A 472 13.21 -6.16 11.97
N SER A 473 12.29 -6.15 12.93
CA SER A 473 11.51 -4.97 13.29
C SER A 473 11.42 -4.83 14.81
N LYS A 474 11.68 -3.60 15.28
CA LYS A 474 11.37 -3.16 16.64
C LYS A 474 9.99 -2.52 16.77
N GLY A 475 9.26 -2.40 15.64
CA GLY A 475 7.96 -1.73 15.60
C GLY A 475 8.00 -0.29 16.11
N ASP A 476 9.17 0.35 16.18
CA ASP A 476 9.35 1.68 16.74
C ASP A 476 9.29 2.76 15.66
N TYR A 477 9.24 4.03 16.08
CA TYR A 477 9.19 5.15 15.16
C TYR A 477 10.28 5.13 14.07
N PRO A 478 11.59 4.94 14.38
CA PRO A 478 12.63 4.85 13.34
C PRO A 478 12.39 3.74 12.32
N TYR A 479 11.87 2.58 12.75
CA TYR A 479 11.52 1.50 11.84
C TYR A 479 10.44 1.92 10.83
N TYR A 480 9.35 2.54 11.29
CA TYR A 480 8.26 2.94 10.39
C TYR A 480 8.62 4.13 9.50
N ILE A 481 9.39 5.10 10.02
CA ILE A 481 9.82 6.26 9.23
C ILE A 481 10.82 5.88 8.14
N GLY A 482 11.71 4.92 8.42
CA GLY A 482 12.65 4.35 7.46
C GLY A 482 12.03 3.38 6.44
N GLY A 483 10.70 3.19 6.49
CA GLY A 483 9.98 2.31 5.57
C GLY A 483 10.09 2.77 4.11
N GLU A 484 10.33 1.80 3.22
CA GLU A 484 10.44 2.04 1.79
C GLU A 484 9.14 2.62 1.21
N ARG A 485 9.23 3.61 0.33
CA ARG A 485 8.10 4.28 -0.33
C ARG A 485 8.09 3.91 -1.80
N ARG A 486 6.94 3.48 -2.31
CA ARG A 486 6.87 2.90 -3.64
C ARG A 486 5.94 3.67 -4.54
N LEU A 487 6.38 3.76 -5.78
CA LEU A 487 5.52 4.06 -6.90
C LEU A 487 4.69 2.82 -7.20
N ASP A 488 3.38 2.99 -7.35
CA ASP A 488 2.43 1.95 -7.74
C ASP A 488 2.37 0.75 -6.80
N ASP A 489 2.56 0.97 -5.50
CA ASP A 489 2.28 -0.08 -4.52
C ASP A 489 0.79 -0.44 -4.56
N TYR A 490 0.50 -1.72 -4.80
CA TYR A 490 -0.87 -2.24 -4.92
C TYR A 490 -1.76 -1.92 -3.72
N LYS A 491 -1.20 -1.81 -2.51
CA LYS A 491 -1.99 -1.44 -1.32
C LYS A 491 -2.48 0.00 -1.41
N GLY A 492 -1.65 0.90 -1.94
CA GLY A 492 -2.03 2.28 -2.23
C GLY A 492 -3.02 2.38 -3.40
N LEU A 493 -2.73 1.72 -4.52
CA LEU A 493 -3.58 1.74 -5.72
C LEU A 493 -4.98 1.20 -5.41
N ALA A 494 -5.07 0.08 -4.70
CA ALA A 494 -6.32 -0.53 -4.29
C ALA A 494 -7.13 0.37 -3.35
N ALA A 495 -6.49 0.94 -2.33
CA ALA A 495 -7.15 1.85 -1.40
C ALA A 495 -7.69 3.10 -2.12
N LEU A 496 -6.92 3.66 -3.04
CA LEU A 496 -7.37 4.79 -3.86
C LEU A 496 -8.50 4.42 -4.81
N LEU A 497 -8.46 3.21 -5.37
CA LEU A 497 -9.54 2.68 -6.21
C LEU A 497 -10.84 2.54 -5.41
N TYR A 498 -10.79 1.92 -4.22
CA TYR A 498 -11.93 1.86 -3.31
C TYR A 498 -12.48 3.24 -2.97
N ALA A 499 -11.62 4.20 -2.59
CA ALA A 499 -12.04 5.58 -2.31
C ALA A 499 -12.69 6.25 -3.53
N SER A 500 -12.11 6.06 -4.73
CA SER A 500 -12.61 6.61 -6.00
C SER A 500 -14.00 6.10 -6.37
N ILE A 501 -14.27 4.83 -6.03
CA ILE A 501 -15.57 4.19 -6.27
C ILE A 501 -16.60 4.72 -5.28
N GLU A 502 -16.24 4.74 -4.00
CA GLU A 502 -17.17 5.07 -2.93
C GLU A 502 -17.60 6.54 -2.94
N LEU A 503 -16.69 7.46 -3.26
CA LEU A 503 -16.97 8.90 -3.37
C LEU A 503 -17.84 9.29 -4.58
N LYS A 504 -18.17 8.34 -5.46
CA LYS A 504 -19.08 8.56 -6.60
C LYS A 504 -20.52 8.13 -6.34
N LYS A 505 -20.79 7.47 -5.21
CA LYS A 505 -22.14 7.11 -4.78
C LYS A 505 -22.81 8.32 -4.14
#